data_AF-A8G6Q9-F1
#
_entry.id   AF-A8G6Q9-F1
#
_cell.length_a   1.000
_cell.length_b   1.000
_cell.length_c   1.000
_cell.angle_alpha   90.00
_cell.angle_beta   90.00
_cell.angle_gamma   90.00
#
_symmetry.space_group_name_H-M   'P 1'
#
loop_
_entity.id
_entity.type
_entity.pdbx_description
1 polymer ?
#
loop_
_entity_poly.entity_id
_entity_poly.type
_entity_poly.pdbx_seq_one_letter_code
_entity_poly.pdbx_strand_id
1 'polypeptide(L)' 'MASPSSWEFYKEEQTKILWVHICTQDLTGVAISINRWWKTRYPEFKMRIVSKKEFEHIKMQEQQ' A
#
# COMPACT_ATOMS: atom_id res chain seq x y z
N MET A 1 4.28 -21.08 7.83
CA MET A 1 3.92 -20.38 6.58
C MET A 1 3.60 -18.94 6.97
N ALA A 2 4.30 -17.95 6.44
CA ALA A 2 3.93 -16.56 6.71
C ALA A 2 2.55 -16.35 6.09
N SER A 3 1.54 -16.06 6.92
CA SER A 3 0.26 -15.60 6.42
C SER A 3 0.54 -14.40 5.51
N PRO A 4 -0.06 -14.33 4.30
CA PRO A 4 0.04 -13.12 3.51
C PRO A 4 -0.43 -11.97 4.38
N SER A 5 0.40 -10.95 4.57
CA SER A 5 -0.02 -9.71 5.19
C SER A 5 -1.30 -9.25 4.49
N SER A 6 -2.30 -8.77 5.23
CA SER A 6 -3.60 -8.39 4.65
C SER A 6 -3.48 -7.25 3.61
N TRP A 7 -2.33 -6.58 3.55
CA TRP A 7 -1.93 -5.65 2.50
C TRP A 7 -0.41 -5.62 2.32
N GLU A 8 0.01 -5.10 1.17
CA GLU A 8 1.38 -4.74 0.81
C GLU A 8 1.45 -3.25 0.50
N PHE A 9 2.62 -2.64 0.68
CA PHE A 9 2.82 -1.23 0.32
C PHE A 9 4.18 -0.95 -0.29
N TYR A 10 4.23 0.10 -1.10
CA TYR A 10 5.43 0.65 -1.70
C TYR A 10 5.45 2.17 -1.47
N LYS A 11 6.62 2.69 -1.13
CA LYS A 11 6.82 4.10 -0.78
C LYS A 11 7.55 4.82 -1.91
N GLU A 12 6.85 5.70 -2.60
CA GLU A 12 7.39 6.55 -3.66
C GLU A 12 7.81 7.90 -3.04
N GLU A 13 9.11 8.13 -2.92
CA GLU A 13 9.66 9.32 -2.24
C GLU A 13 9.49 10.60 -3.04
N GLN A 14 9.52 10.51 -4.37
CA GLN A 14 9.51 11.66 -5.28
C GLN A 14 8.20 12.44 -5.18
N THR A 15 7.07 11.71 -5.23
CA THR A 15 5.71 12.28 -5.21
C THR A 15 5.09 12.25 -3.81
N LYS A 16 5.78 11.64 -2.84
CA LYS A 16 5.28 11.34 -1.49
C LYS A 16 3.98 10.52 -1.53
N ILE A 17 3.93 9.49 -2.35
CA ILE A 17 2.79 8.57 -2.44
C ILE A 17 3.12 7.22 -1.81
N LEU A 18 2.19 6.71 -1.01
CA LEU A 18 2.15 5.33 -0.56
C LEU A 18 1.17 4.55 -1.43
N TRP A 19 1.73 3.68 -2.25
CA TRP A 19 0.98 2.74 -3.07
C TRP A 19 0.68 1.51 -2.22
N VAL A 20 -0.59 1.11 -2.13
CA VAL A 20 -1.05 0.02 -1.26
C VAL A 20 -1.86 -0.97 -2.09
N HIS A 21 -1.53 -2.25 -1.97
CA HIS A 21 -2.34 -3.34 -2.51
C HIS A 21 -2.95 -4.14 -1.36
N ILE A 22 -4.27 -4.29 -1.35
CA ILE A 22 -4.97 -5.11 -0.35
C ILE A 22 -5.03 -6.55 -0.83
N CYS A 23 -4.49 -7.48 -0.04
CA CYS A 23 -4.31 -8.89 -0.40
C CYS A 23 -5.46 -9.78 0.11
N THR A 24 -6.53 -9.19 0.64
CA THR A 24 -7.71 -9.91 1.17
C THR A 24 -9.01 -9.40 0.56
N GLN A 25 -10.04 -10.25 0.58
CA GLN A 25 -11.41 -9.90 0.21
C GLN A 25 -12.18 -9.23 1.35
N ASP A 26 -11.75 -9.41 2.61
CA ASP A 26 -12.33 -8.69 3.74
C ASP A 26 -11.75 -7.28 3.84
N LEU A 27 -12.42 -6.35 3.16
CA LEU A 27 -11.98 -4.96 3.05
C LEU A 27 -12.30 -4.13 4.30
N THR A 28 -13.32 -4.51 5.08
CA THR A 28 -13.88 -3.64 6.12
C THR A 28 -12.91 -3.42 7.27
N GLY A 29 -12.33 -4.49 7.82
CA GLY A 29 -11.34 -4.39 8.90
C GLY A 29 -9.99 -3.86 8.40
N VAL A 30 -9.64 -4.18 7.16
CA VAL A 30 -8.34 -3.84 6.57
C VAL A 30 -8.25 -2.37 6.18
N ALA A 31 -9.30 -1.79 5.58
CA ALA A 31 -9.31 -0.39 5.20
C ALA A 31 -9.12 0.54 6.41
N ILE A 32 -9.75 0.24 7.55
CA ILE A 32 -9.60 1.00 8.80
C ILE A 32 -8.17 0.87 9.33
N SER A 33 -7.63 -0.35 9.34
CA SER A 33 -6.28 -0.64 9.83
C SER A 33 -5.21 0.09 9.02
N ILE A 34 -5.32 0.03 7.69
CA ILE A 34 -4.45 0.76 6.76
C ILE A 34 -4.56 2.27 7.02
N ASN A 35 -5.79 2.80 7.11
CA ASN A 35 -6.01 4.23 7.30
C ASN A 35 -5.36 4.78 8.57
N ARG A 36 -5.45 4.03 9.68
CA ARG A 36 -4.76 4.40 10.93
C ARG A 36 -3.23 4.26 10.79
N TRP A 37 -2.77 3.18 10.16
CA TRP A 37 -1.36 2.89 10.00
C TRP A 37 -0.61 3.95 9.17
N TRP A 38 -1.11 4.32 7.98
CA TRP A 38 -0.38 5.24 7.10
C TRP A 38 -0.31 6.65 7.68
N LYS A 39 -1.39 7.14 8.30
CA LYS A 39 -1.42 8.45 8.96
C LYS A 39 -0.43 8.55 10.12
N THR A 40 -0.20 7.43 10.83
CA THR A 40 0.72 7.39 11.96
C THR A 40 2.18 7.30 11.51
N ARG A 41 2.46 6.46 10.51
CA ARG A 41 3.84 6.16 10.08
C ARG A 41 4.37 7.15 9.05
N TYR A 42 3.49 7.72 8.23
CA TYR A 42 3.82 8.53 7.06
C TYR A 42 2.83 9.69 6.90
N PRO A 43 2.74 10.59 7.90
CA PRO A 43 1.74 11.68 7.90
C PRO A 43 1.87 12.64 6.70
N GLU A 44 3.06 12.74 6.11
CA GLU A 44 3.36 13.63 4.97
C GLU A 44 3.04 13.00 3.60
N PHE A 45 2.66 11.72 3.58
CA PHE A 45 2.43 10.98 2.33
C PHE A 45 0.94 10.94 2.00
N LYS A 46 0.61 10.85 0.71
CA LYS A 46 -0.75 10.50 0.26
C LYS A 46 -0.84 9.01 0.04
N MET A 47 -1.94 8.37 0.42
CA MET A 47 -2.14 6.94 0.17
C MET A 47 -3.01 6.71 -1.08
N ARG A 48 -2.62 5.72 -1.90
CA ARG A 48 -3.39 5.21 -3.04
C ARG A 48 -3.54 3.69 -2.93
N ILE A 49 -4.78 3.22 -2.99
CA ILE A 49 -5.07 1.78 -3.08
C ILE A 49 -5.17 1.41 -4.55
N VAL A 50 -4.42 0.39 -4.95
CA VAL A 50 -4.29 -0.06 -6.35
C VAL A 50 -4.49 -1.57 -6.50
N SER A 51 -4.73 -2.00 -7.73
CA SER A 51 -4.79 -3.42 -8.06
C SER A 51 -3.41 -4.08 -7.94
N LYS A 52 -3.36 -5.41 -7.81
CA LYS A 52 -2.09 -6.16 -7.78
C LYS A 52 -1.22 -5.85 -9.00
N LYS A 53 -1.84 -5.82 -10.19
CA LYS A 53 -1.15 -5.59 -11.47
C LYS A 53 -0.49 -4.22 -11.50
N GLU A 54 -1.23 -3.19 -11.06
CA GLU A 54 -0.74 -1.81 -11.01
C GLU A 54 0.35 -1.66 -9.94
N PHE A 55 0.17 -2.27 -8.77
CA PHE A 55 1.16 -2.27 -7.70
C PHE A 55 2.52 -2.84 -8.13
N GLU A 56 2.53 -4.00 -8.79
CA GLU A 56 3.78 -4.56 -9.31
C GLU A 56 4.37 -3.71 -10.44
N HIS A 57 3.54 -3.11 -11.30
CA HIS A 57 4.03 -2.21 -12.35
C HIS A 57 4.76 -1.00 -11.77
N ILE A 58 4.18 -0.35 -10.75
CA ILE A 58 4.78 0.80 -10.06
C ILE A 58 6.12 0.41 -9.44
N LYS A 59 6.18 -0.73 -8.74
CA LYS A 59 7.43 -1.23 -8.14
C LYS A 59 8.52 -1.47 -9.18
N MET A 60 8.17 -1.97 -10.37
CA MET A 60 9.13 -2.24 -11.43
C MET A 60 9.65 -0.97 -12.10
N GLN A 61 8.84 0.09 -12.19
CA GLN A 61 9.27 1.35 -12.80
C GLN A 61 10.27 2.12 -11.93
N GLU A 62 10.10 2.14 -10.61
CA GLU A 62 11.02 2.83 -9.69
C GLU A 62 12.30 2.04 -9.37
N GLN A 63 12.41 0.79 -9.84
CA GLN A 63 13.63 -0.01 -9.74
C GLN A 63 14.57 0.15 -10.95
N GLN A 64 14.18 0.94 -11.95
CA GLN A 64 15.00 1.31 -13.11
C GLN A 64 15.69 2.65 -12.91
#